data_AF-A0A919KT70-F1
#
_entry.id   AF-A0A919KT70-F1
#
_cell.length_a   1.000
_cell.length_b   1.000
_cell.length_c   1.000
_cell.angle_alpha   90.00
_cell.angle_beta   90.00
_cell.angle_gamma   90.00
#
_symmetry.space_group_name_H-M   'P 1'
#
loop_
_entity.id
_entity.type
_entity.pdbx_description
1 polymer ?
#
loop_
_entity_poly.entity_id
_entity_poly.type
_entity_poly.pdbx_seq_one_letter_code
_entity_poly.pdbx_strand_id
1 'polypeptide(L)'
;MNPFYFQVSVPTRNTVRPEQRGLHVFTGPAETGAEAVRIARRTCEAALAAHAAGTAVPRRQPDGWGARGVRPGWSFDWADATVVSWECDSFLRSYDVRDHLRPDGAVTR
;
A
#
# COMPACT_ATOMS: atom_id res chain seq x y z
N MET A 1 15.99 13.03 -3.33
CA MET A 1 15.26 12.33 -4.41
C MET A 1 13.94 11.89 -3.81
N ASN A 2 12.79 12.35 -4.33
CA ASN A 2 11.50 11.92 -3.77
C ASN A 2 11.29 10.46 -4.15
N PRO A 3 10.99 9.56 -3.19
CA PRO A 3 10.77 8.16 -3.52
C PRO A 3 9.54 8.02 -4.41
N PHE A 4 9.66 7.23 -5.48
CA PHE A 4 8.54 6.87 -6.32
C PHE A 4 7.57 6.02 -5.51
N TYR A 5 6.26 6.24 -5.68
CA TYR A 5 5.26 5.37 -5.08
C TYR A 5 5.00 4.21 -6.02
N PHE A 6 4.91 3.01 -5.47
CA PHE A 6 4.63 1.82 -6.24
C PHE A 6 3.37 1.14 -5.70
N GLN A 7 2.59 0.60 -6.63
CA GLN A 7 1.57 -0.39 -6.38
C GLN A 7 2.07 -1.75 -6.84
N VAL A 8 2.11 -2.72 -5.93
CA VAL A 8 2.42 -4.12 -6.22
C VAL A 8 1.14 -4.91 -6.07
N SER A 9 0.63 -5.45 -7.18
CA SER A 9 -0.57 -6.26 -7.20
C SER A 9 -0.18 -7.73 -7.32
N VAL A 10 -0.59 -8.55 -6.36
CA VAL A 10 -0.21 -9.96 -6.26
C VAL A 10 -1.46 -10.82 -6.36
N PRO A 11 -1.58 -11.68 -7.37
CA PRO A 11 -2.69 -12.63 -7.43
C PRO A 11 -2.67 -13.53 -6.20
N THR A 12 -3.85 -13.79 -5.65
CA THR A 12 -4.00 -14.65 -4.47
C THR A 12 -5.01 -15.75 -4.72
N ARG A 13 -4.84 -16.89 -4.06
CA ARG A 13 -5.82 -17.99 -4.07
C ARG A 13 -6.13 -18.42 -2.66
N ASN A 14 -7.39 -18.72 -2.40
CA ASN A 14 -7.79 -19.27 -1.11
C ASN A 14 -7.28 -20.71 -1.00
N THR A 15 -6.58 -21.03 0.09
CA THR A 15 -5.97 -22.35 0.29
C THR A 15 -6.98 -23.44 0.63
N VAL A 16 -8.16 -23.07 1.13
CA VAL A 16 -9.27 -24.00 1.44
C VAL A 16 -10.23 -24.13 0.25
N ARG A 17 -10.35 -23.08 -0.56
CA ARG A 17 -11.24 -22.98 -1.72
C ARG A 17 -10.50 -22.47 -2.95
N PRO A 18 -9.70 -23.32 -3.64
CA PRO A 18 -8.80 -22.89 -4.72
C PRO A 18 -9.49 -22.20 -5.91
N GLU A 19 -10.80 -22.41 -6.08
CA GLU A 19 -11.63 -21.71 -7.06
C GLU A 19 -11.78 -20.21 -6.76
N GLN A 20 -11.61 -19.80 -5.49
CA GLN A 20 -11.63 -18.41 -5.09
C GLN A 20 -10.28 -17.76 -5.37
N ARG A 21 -10.29 -16.88 -6.37
CA ARG A 21 -9.15 -16.06 -6.76
C ARG A 21 -9.35 -14.64 -6.25
N GLY A 22 -8.27 -13.98 -5.91
CA GLY A 22 -8.24 -12.61 -5.45
C GLY A 22 -7.01 -11.87 -5.95
N LEU A 23 -6.94 -10.60 -5.61
CA LEU A 23 -5.79 -9.76 -5.87
C LEU A 23 -5.48 -8.99 -4.59
N HIS A 24 -4.27 -9.15 -4.07
CA HIS A 24 -3.81 -8.35 -2.96
C HIS A 24 -2.95 -7.20 -3.47
N VAL A 25 -3.25 -5.99 -3.02
CA VAL A 25 -2.56 -4.78 -3.45
C VAL A 25 -1.76 -4.21 -2.30
N PHE A 26 -0.44 -4.16 -2.47
CA PHE A 26 0.48 -3.47 -1.58
C PHE A 26 0.87 -2.13 -2.21
N THR A 27 0.95 -1.08 -1.40
CA THR A 27 1.43 0.23 -1.85
C THR A 27 2.47 0.80 -0.89
N GLY A 28 3.48 1.46 -1.44
CA GLY A 28 4.50 2.11 -0.65
C GLY A 28 5.63 2.71 -1.49
N PRO A 29 6.55 3.45 -0.85
CA PRO A 29 7.71 4.04 -1.51
C PRO A 29 8.77 2.99 -1.83
N ALA A 30 9.43 3.13 -2.98
CA ALA A 30 10.66 2.39 -3.32
C ALA A 30 11.49 3.19 -4.34
N GLU A 31 12.70 2.73 -4.66
CA GLU A 31 13.52 3.31 -5.73
C GLU A 31 13.26 2.63 -7.07
N THR A 32 12.92 1.33 -7.05
CA THR A 32 12.67 0.53 -8.26
C THR A 32 11.48 -0.41 -8.07
N GLY A 33 10.89 -0.87 -9.18
CA GLY A 33 9.81 -1.85 -9.13
C GLY A 33 10.23 -3.20 -8.53
N ALA A 34 11.46 -3.64 -8.78
CA ALA A 34 11.99 -4.88 -8.19
C ALA A 34 12.17 -4.76 -6.67
N GLU A 35 12.60 -3.59 -6.19
CA GLU A 35 12.62 -3.29 -4.77
C GLU A 35 11.23 -3.23 -4.15
N ALA A 36 10.27 -2.60 -4.83
CA ALA A 36 8.88 -2.53 -4.40
C ALA A 36 8.31 -3.94 -4.13
N VAL A 37 8.54 -4.90 -5.04
CA VAL A 37 8.11 -6.30 -4.84
C VAL A 37 8.79 -6.94 -3.62
N ARG A 38 10.08 -6.67 -3.41
CA ARG A 38 10.83 -7.21 -2.28
C ARG A 38 10.31 -6.69 -0.93
N ILE A 39 10.01 -5.39 -0.85
CA ILE A 39 9.46 -4.77 0.36
C ILE A 39 8.02 -5.24 0.59
N ALA A 40 7.19 -5.29 -0.46
CA ALA A 40 5.83 -5.82 -0.39
C ALA A 40 5.80 -7.25 0.16
N ARG A 41 6.70 -8.12 -0.32
CA ARG A 41 6.83 -9.50 0.16
C ARG A 41 7.20 -9.57 1.63
N ARG A 42 8.21 -8.81 2.06
CA ARG A 42 8.61 -8.73 3.48
C ARG A 42 7.46 -8.24 4.36
N THR A 43 6.71 -7.24 3.88
CA THR A 43 5.55 -6.68 4.60
C THR A 43 4.44 -7.73 4.73
N CYS A 44 4.19 -8.52 3.69
CA CYS A 44 3.25 -9.63 3.71
C CYS A 44 3.66 -10.71 4.72
N GLU A 45 4.93 -11.14 4.68
CA GLU A 45 5.48 -12.14 5.60
C GLU A 45 5.38 -11.68 7.06
N ALA A 46 5.70 -10.41 7.34
CA ALA A 46 5.54 -9.83 8.67
C ALA A 46 4.07 -9.78 9.14
N ALA A 47 3.13 -9.47 8.23
CA ALA A 47 1.71 -9.47 8.55
C ALA A 47 1.18 -10.89 8.84
N LEU A 48 1.61 -11.90 8.07
CA LEU A 48 1.27 -13.30 8.31
C LEU A 48 1.86 -13.79 9.64
N ALA A 49 3.09 -13.40 9.97
CA ALA A 49 3.70 -13.71 11.26
C ALA A 49 2.95 -13.05 12.42
N ALA A 50 2.55 -11.78 12.28
CA ALA A 50 1.76 -11.07 13.28
C ALA A 50 0.39 -11.75 13.50
N HIS A 51 -0.28 -12.18 12.42
CA HIS A 51 -1.50 -12.97 12.48
C HIS A 51 -1.31 -14.30 13.19
N ALA A 52 -0.24 -15.04 12.88
CA ALA A 52 0.09 -16.31 13.53
C ALA A 52 0.37 -16.13 15.04
N ALA A 53 0.95 -15.00 15.42
CA ALA A 53 1.19 -14.63 16.82
C ALA A 53 -0.05 -14.06 17.54
N GLY A 54 -1.19 -13.90 16.85
CA GLY A 54 -2.39 -13.27 17.42
C GLY A 54 -2.23 -11.77 17.71
N THR A 55 -1.22 -11.14 17.11
CA THR A 55 -0.91 -9.71 17.29
C THR A 55 -1.52 -8.86 16.18
N ALA A 56 -1.82 -7.60 16.50
CA ALA A 56 -2.40 -6.69 15.52
C ALA A 56 -1.38 -6.35 14.41
N VAL A 57 -1.78 -6.51 13.15
CA VAL A 57 -0.97 -6.06 12.01
C VAL A 57 -0.90 -4.53 12.01
N PRO A 58 0.30 -3.92 12.04
CA PRO A 58 0.46 -2.47 11.99
C PRO A 58 -0.23 -1.87 10.76
N ARG A 59 -0.85 -0.70 10.92
CA ARG A 59 -1.52 0.01 9.81
C ARG A 59 -0.54 0.33 8.67
N ARG A 60 0.66 0.76 9.04
CA ARG A 60 1.75 1.13 8.15
C ARG A 60 3.05 0.76 8.85
N GLN A 61 3.94 0.08 8.16
CA GLN A 61 5.29 -0.13 8.63
C GLN A 61 6.10 1.18 8.54
N PRO A 62 7.23 1.30 9.26
CA PRO A 62 8.05 2.52 9.23
C PRO A 62 8.53 2.90 7.82
N ASP A 63 8.65 1.92 6.92
CA ASP A 63 8.97 2.07 5.51
C ASP A 63 7.81 2.58 4.64
N GLY A 64 6.63 2.82 5.23
CA GLY A 64 5.46 3.33 4.53
C GLY A 64 4.56 2.27 3.90
N TRP A 65 4.97 0.99 3.91
CA TRP A 65 4.21 -0.11 3.32
C TRP A 65 3.12 -0.64 4.26
N GLY A 66 1.97 -1.00 3.71
CA GLY A 66 0.83 -1.51 4.47
C GLY A 66 0.38 -2.89 4.00
N ALA A 67 0.06 -3.78 4.94
CA ALA A 67 -0.41 -5.14 4.68
C ALA A 67 -1.71 -5.48 5.45
N ARG A 68 -2.50 -4.48 5.85
CA ARG A 68 -3.72 -4.67 6.67
C ARG A 68 -4.74 -5.62 6.05
N GLY A 69 -4.78 -5.73 4.73
CA GLY A 69 -5.70 -6.64 4.03
C GLY A 69 -5.18 -8.07 3.88
N VAL A 70 -3.97 -8.39 4.35
CA VAL A 70 -3.40 -9.73 4.25
C VAL A 70 -4.26 -10.65 5.09
N ARG A 71 -4.78 -11.71 4.47
CA ARG A 71 -5.66 -12.67 5.12
C ARG A 71 -4.94 -14.00 5.24
N PRO A 72 -4.84 -14.57 6.45
CA PRO A 72 -4.43 -15.96 6.61
C PRO A 72 -5.32 -16.89 5.78
N GLY A 73 -4.76 -17.98 5.26
CA GLY A 73 -5.49 -18.92 4.38
C GLY A 73 -5.58 -18.49 2.92
N TRP A 74 -4.78 -17.50 2.50
CA TRP A 74 -4.59 -17.14 1.10
C TRP A 74 -3.12 -17.32 0.72
N SER A 75 -2.86 -18.00 -0.39
CA SER A 75 -1.53 -18.06 -1.02
C SER A 75 -1.33 -16.86 -1.93
N PHE A 76 -0.08 -16.42 -2.06
CA PHE A 76 0.31 -15.26 -2.87
C PHE A 76 1.19 -15.73 -4.02
N ASP A 77 0.73 -15.54 -5.26
CA ASP A 77 1.42 -15.94 -6.47
C ASP A 77 2.42 -14.83 -6.87
N TRP A 78 3.52 -14.69 -6.11
CA TRP A 78 4.52 -13.64 -6.32
C TRP A 78 5.22 -13.69 -7.68
N ALA A 79 5.23 -14.85 -8.34
CA ALA A 79 5.76 -14.98 -9.70
C ALA A 79 4.93 -14.20 -10.74
N ASP A 80 3.62 -14.04 -10.48
CA ASP A 80 2.69 -13.30 -11.33
C ASP A 80 2.40 -11.89 -10.78
N ALA A 81 3.23 -11.40 -9.85
CA ALA A 81 3.07 -10.07 -9.29
C ALA A 81 3.32 -8.98 -10.35
N THR A 82 2.42 -8.01 -10.42
CA THR A 82 2.56 -6.84 -11.30
C THR A 82 2.91 -5.60 -10.49
N VAL A 83 3.64 -4.70 -11.12
CA VAL A 83 4.12 -3.46 -10.49
C VAL A 83 3.73 -2.28 -11.35
N VAL A 84 3.15 -1.27 -10.71
CA VAL A 84 2.86 0.02 -11.33
C VAL A 84 3.56 1.09 -10.52
N SER A 85 4.43 1.87 -11.16
CA SER A 85 4.93 3.12 -10.58
C SER A 85 3.88 4.20 -10.72
N TRP A 86 3.54 4.84 -9.61
CA TRP A 86 2.89 6.12 -9.63
C TRP A 86 4.01 7.15 -9.72
N GLU A 87 4.20 7.68 -10.92
CA GLU A 87 4.83 8.98 -11.03
C GLU A 87 3.92 9.93 -10.26
N CYS A 88 4.28 10.20 -9.00
CA CYS A 88 3.80 11.40 -8.33
C CYS A 88 4.46 12.58 -9.05
N ASP A 89 4.04 12.81 -10.29
CA ASP A 89 4.11 14.15 -10.83
C ASP A 89 3.38 15.02 -9.82
N SER A 90 3.95 16.19 -9.59
CA SER A 90 3.61 17.28 -8.68
C SER A 90 2.12 17.62 -8.44
N PHE A 91 1.17 16.90 -9.04
CA PHE A 91 -0.27 17.04 -8.93
C PHE A 91 -0.85 16.78 -7.53
N LEU A 92 -0.24 15.93 -6.69
CA LEU A 92 -0.68 15.81 -5.29
C LEU A 92 -0.14 16.96 -4.40
N ARG A 93 0.86 17.74 -4.86
CA ARG A 93 1.29 18.97 -4.17
C ARG A 93 0.37 20.16 -4.45
N SER A 94 -0.39 20.14 -5.55
CA SER A 94 -1.33 21.24 -5.85
C SER A 94 -2.60 21.19 -4.99
N TYR A 95 -2.91 20.04 -4.37
CA TYR A 95 -4.03 19.90 -3.43
C TYR A 95 -3.75 20.48 -2.04
N ASP A 96 -2.51 20.87 -1.72
CA ASP A 96 -2.12 21.43 -0.42
C ASP A 96 -1.84 22.95 -0.47
N VAL A 97 -2.25 23.65 -1.54
CA VAL A 97 -2.11 25.13 -1.65
C VAL A 97 -3.44 25.84 -1.94
N ARG A 98 -4.59 25.17 -1.77
CA ARG A 98 -5.90 25.85 -1.89
C ARG A 98 -6.95 25.31 -0.92
N ASP A 99 -6.63 25.28 0.37
CA ASP A 99 -7.69 25.16 1.39
C ASP A 99 -7.51 26.07 2.61
N HIS A 100 -6.94 27.26 2.38
CA HIS A 100 -7.04 28.38 3.32
C HIS A 100 -7.61 29.62 2.62
N LEU A 101 -8.85 29.53 2.16
CA LEU A 101 -9.70 30.70 2.00
C LEU A 101 -11.09 30.36 2.54
N ARG A 102 -11.24 30.59 3.85
CA ARG A 102 -12.55 30.73 4.46
C ARG A 102 -13.18 32.03 3.92
N PRO A 103 -14.33 32.02 3.22
CA PRO A 103 -15.09 33.23 3.06
C PRO A 103 -15.79 33.52 4.40
N ASP A 104 -15.95 34.80 4.69
CA ASP A 104 -16.77 35.38 5.75
C ASP A 104 -16.10 35.70 7.10
N GLY A 105 -15.95 37.02 7.29
CA GLY A 105 -15.70 37.69 8.56
C GLY A 105 -15.60 39.20 8.34
N ALA A 106 -16.74 39.89 8.38
CA ALA A 106 -16.93 41.31 8.13
C ALA A 106 -15.95 42.26 8.85
N VAL A 107 -15.63 43.39 8.21
CA VAL A 107 -15.08 44.59 8.87
C VAL A 107 -16.17 45.65 8.89
N THR A 108 -16.67 45.93 10.09
CA THR A 108 -17.52 47.07 10.41
C THR A 108 -16.70 48.36 10.35
N ARG A 109 -17.30 49.43 9.83
CA ARG A 109 -16.89 50.82 10.08
C ARG A 109 -18.06 51.57 10.69
#